data_AF-A0A1Q9C4G6-F1
#
_entry.id   AF-A0A1Q9C4G6-F1
#
_cell.length_a   1.000
_cell.length_b   1.000
_cell.length_c   1.000
_cell.angle_alpha   90.00
_cell.angle_beta   90.00
_cell.angle_gamma   90.00
#
_symmetry.space_group_name_H-M   'P 1'
#
loop_
_entity.id
_entity.type
_entity.pdbx_description
1 polymer ?
#
loop_
_entity_poly.entity_id
_entity_poly.type
_entity_poly.pdbx_seq_one_letter_code
_entity_poly.pdbx_strand_id
1 'polypeptide(L)'
;MATSSKPVTRGANIGTTFTALLAALAELKHDGLQIAFCHLTFNIFGILVWFPIPAMRGVVVGAAKLLGFYASYWRMVPLLYIFIMFLVVPGVALGISLLFGVSLAAGITALAAAVVSLTALLIWWNMGGCYRVVSRAEREVREAELRAAQEAKVDPEEVLDPVAL
;
A
#
# COMPACT_ATOMS: atom_id res chain seq x y z
N MET A 1 -3.72 -18.62 -11.64
CA MET A 1 -4.43 -18.95 -10.38
C MET A 1 -4.06 -18.01 -9.21
N ALA A 2 -4.45 -16.72 -9.23
CA ALA A 2 -4.10 -15.72 -8.20
C ALA A 2 -5.24 -14.72 -7.88
N THR A 3 -6.49 -15.15 -8.02
CA THR A 3 -7.69 -14.30 -7.86
C THR A 3 -8.48 -14.55 -6.58
N SER A 4 -8.25 -15.66 -5.88
CA SER A 4 -9.07 -16.07 -4.71
C SER A 4 -8.83 -15.25 -3.44
N SER A 5 -7.63 -14.74 -3.15
CA SER A 5 -7.34 -14.07 -1.87
C SER A 5 -7.81 -12.61 -1.78
N LYS A 6 -7.99 -11.92 -2.92
CA LYS A 6 -8.36 -10.50 -2.99
C LYS A 6 -9.74 -10.17 -2.40
N PRO A 7 -10.80 -10.99 -2.56
CA PRO A 7 -12.06 -10.77 -1.84
C PRO A 7 -11.96 -11.09 -0.35
N VAL A 8 -11.21 -12.14 0.04
CA VAL A 8 -11.09 -12.59 1.43
C VAL A 8 -10.41 -11.53 2.32
N THR A 9 -9.30 -10.93 1.88
CA THR A 9 -8.60 -9.93 2.68
C THR A 9 -9.37 -8.61 2.83
N ARG A 10 -10.20 -8.24 1.84
CA ARG A 10 -11.05 -7.04 1.92
C ARG A 10 -12.30 -7.27 2.77
N GLY A 11 -12.91 -8.45 2.64
CA GLY A 11 -14.04 -8.87 3.49
C GLY A 11 -13.65 -8.92 4.97
N ALA A 12 -12.41 -9.33 5.29
CA ALA A 12 -11.89 -9.33 6.66
C ALA A 12 -11.75 -7.90 7.26
N ASN A 13 -11.32 -6.91 6.48
CA ASN A 13 -11.20 -5.52 6.96
C ASN A 13 -12.57 -4.85 7.18
N ILE A 14 -13.56 -5.13 6.33
CA ILE A 14 -14.94 -4.69 6.57
C ILE A 14 -15.51 -5.44 7.79
N GLY A 15 -15.32 -6.76 7.87
CA GLY A 15 -15.82 -7.58 8.96
C GLY A 15 -15.29 -7.12 10.33
N THR A 16 -13.98 -6.87 10.43
CA THR A 16 -13.36 -6.39 11.68
C THR A 16 -13.86 -5.03 12.13
N THR A 17 -14.13 -4.09 11.20
CA THR A 17 -14.70 -2.78 11.54
C THR A 17 -16.18 -2.86 11.93
N PHE A 18 -16.97 -3.75 11.32
CA PHE A 18 -18.33 -4.04 11.77
C PHE A 18 -18.36 -4.71 13.15
N THR A 19 -17.48 -5.68 13.41
CA THR A 19 -17.37 -6.30 14.74
C THR A 19 -16.94 -5.28 15.79
N ALA A 20 -15.99 -4.39 15.46
CA ALA A 20 -15.60 -3.30 16.36
C ALA A 20 -16.75 -2.33 16.64
N LEU A 21 -17.59 -2.03 15.65
CA LEU A 21 -18.80 -1.22 15.84
C LEU A 21 -19.81 -1.91 16.76
N LEU A 22 -20.05 -3.21 16.57
CA LEU A 22 -20.96 -3.97 17.43
C LEU A 22 -20.45 -4.04 18.88
N ALA A 23 -19.14 -4.24 19.07
CA ALA A 23 -18.52 -4.23 20.39
C ALA A 23 -18.64 -2.84 21.06
N ALA A 24 -18.39 -1.76 20.32
CA ALA A 24 -18.55 -0.40 20.83
C ALA A 24 -20.01 -0.04 21.16
N LEU A 25 -20.97 -0.52 20.36
CA LEU A 25 -22.40 -0.39 20.62
C LEU A 25 -22.82 -1.16 21.88
N ALA A 26 -22.24 -2.33 22.11
CA ALA A 26 -22.50 -3.12 23.32
C ALA A 26 -21.94 -2.47 24.59
N GLU A 27 -20.82 -1.74 24.49
CA GLU A 27 -20.21 -1.05 25.63
C GLU A 27 -20.81 0.36 25.90
N LEU A 28 -21.62 0.89 24.97
CA LEU A 28 -22.35 2.17 25.07
C LEU A 28 -21.47 3.39 25.43
N LYS A 29 -20.14 3.30 25.21
CA LYS A 29 -19.20 4.41 25.40
C LYS A 29 -19.14 5.27 24.14
N HIS A 30 -19.40 6.57 24.30
CA HIS A 30 -19.46 7.51 23.18
C HIS A 30 -18.16 7.54 22.36
N ASP A 31 -17.01 7.57 23.03
CA ASP A 31 -15.69 7.63 22.39
C ASP A 31 -15.40 6.37 21.56
N GLY A 32 -15.73 5.19 22.09
CA GLY A 32 -15.54 3.91 21.40
C GLY A 32 -16.41 3.81 20.15
N LEU A 33 -17.66 4.29 20.25
CA LEU A 33 -18.59 4.31 19.13
C LEU A 33 -18.13 5.26 18.02
N GLN A 34 -17.65 6.45 18.38
CA GLN A 34 -17.13 7.41 17.42
C GLN A 34 -15.92 6.85 16.66
N ILE A 35 -14.96 6.26 17.37
CA ILE A 35 -13.77 5.65 16.75
C ILE A 35 -14.19 4.51 15.82
N ALA A 36 -15.03 3.58 16.29
CA ALA A 36 -15.49 2.46 15.46
C ALA A 36 -16.22 2.93 14.19
N PHE A 37 -17.05 3.97 14.30
CA PHE A 37 -17.76 4.54 13.17
C PHE A 37 -16.82 5.23 12.17
N CYS A 38 -15.83 5.99 12.66
CA CYS A 38 -14.78 6.57 11.82
C CYS A 38 -14.00 5.48 11.06
N HIS A 39 -13.63 4.39 11.74
CA HIS A 39 -12.92 3.27 11.13
C HIS A 39 -13.76 2.55 10.05
N LEU A 40 -15.04 2.30 10.33
CA LEU A 40 -15.95 1.67 9.37
C LEU A 40 -16.13 2.55 8.13
N THR A 41 -16.41 3.83 8.35
CA THR A 41 -16.64 4.81 7.29
C THR A 41 -15.39 4.97 6.42
N PHE A 42 -14.21 5.08 7.03
CA PHE A 42 -12.94 5.13 6.31
C PHE A 42 -12.69 3.88 5.46
N ASN A 43 -12.99 2.68 5.97
CA ASN A 43 -12.82 1.43 5.21
C ASN A 43 -13.78 1.34 4.02
N ILE A 44 -15.04 1.73 4.19
CA ILE A 44 -16.03 1.74 3.10
C ILE A 44 -15.62 2.73 2.01
N PHE A 45 -15.35 4.00 2.37
CA PHE A 45 -14.93 5.00 1.40
C PHE A 45 -13.60 4.65 0.75
N GLY A 46 -12.64 4.09 1.50
CA GLY A 46 -11.39 3.59 0.94
C GLY A 46 -11.63 2.56 -0.15
N ILE A 47 -12.53 1.60 0.05
CA ILE A 47 -12.86 0.62 -0.98
C ILE A 47 -13.53 1.29 -2.18
N LEU A 48 -14.49 2.18 -1.95
CA LEU A 48 -15.21 2.89 -3.00
C LEU A 48 -14.35 3.85 -3.80
N VAL A 49 -13.27 4.38 -3.24
CA VAL A 49 -12.34 5.25 -3.97
C VAL A 49 -11.30 4.43 -4.73
N TRP A 50 -10.68 3.45 -4.07
CA TRP A 50 -9.50 2.79 -4.61
C TRP A 50 -9.80 1.61 -5.55
N PHE A 51 -10.98 0.99 -5.47
CA PHE A 51 -11.30 -0.22 -6.25
C PHE A 51 -12.10 -0.04 -7.54
N PRO A 52 -13.11 0.85 -7.65
CA PRO A 52 -13.88 0.95 -8.89
C PRO A 52 -13.07 1.60 -10.00
N ILE A 53 -12.09 2.44 -9.67
CA ILE A 53 -11.24 3.12 -10.64
C ILE A 53 -10.04 2.20 -10.97
N PRO A 54 -9.94 1.65 -12.20
CA PRO A 54 -8.90 0.70 -12.56
C PRO A 54 -7.48 1.25 -12.42
N ALA A 55 -7.30 2.54 -12.68
CA ALA A 55 -6.02 3.24 -12.52
C ALA A 55 -5.55 3.25 -11.07
N MET A 56 -6.42 3.60 -10.12
CA MET A 56 -6.10 3.62 -8.69
C MET A 56 -5.79 2.21 -8.16
N ARG A 57 -6.57 1.22 -8.63
CA ARG A 57 -6.29 -0.19 -8.32
C ARG A 57 -4.92 -0.63 -8.81
N GLY A 58 -4.50 -0.20 -10.00
CA GLY A 58 -3.18 -0.47 -10.57
C GLY A 58 -2.05 0.04 -9.68
N VAL A 59 -2.19 1.25 -9.15
CA VAL A 59 -1.19 1.85 -8.22
C VAL A 59 -1.04 1.00 -6.95
N VAL A 60 -2.15 0.63 -6.30
CA VAL A 60 -2.11 -0.14 -5.05
C VAL A 60 -1.51 -1.53 -5.26
N VAL A 61 -1.93 -2.23 -6.32
CA VAL A 61 -1.41 -3.56 -6.63
C VAL A 61 0.07 -3.49 -7.04
N GLY A 62 0.46 -2.46 -7.81
CA GLY A 62 1.85 -2.21 -8.18
C GLY A 62 2.73 -1.99 -6.95
N ALA A 63 2.31 -1.13 -6.03
CA ALA A 63 3.02 -0.87 -4.79
C ALA A 63 3.15 -2.14 -3.91
N ALA A 64 2.09 -2.93 -3.80
CA ALA A 64 2.12 -4.20 -3.05
C ALA A 64 3.08 -5.22 -3.67
N LYS A 65 3.09 -5.35 -5.01
CA LYS A 65 4.05 -6.21 -5.73
C LYS A 65 5.48 -5.73 -5.54
N LEU A 66 5.72 -4.43 -5.59
CA LEU A 66 7.05 -3.84 -5.40
C LEU A 66 7.56 -4.09 -3.97
N LEU A 67 6.71 -3.87 -2.96
CA LEU A 67 7.06 -4.14 -1.58
C LEU A 67 7.33 -5.63 -1.35
N GLY A 68 6.49 -6.52 -1.90
CA GLY A 68 6.70 -7.96 -1.86
C GLY A 68 7.98 -8.42 -2.56
N PHE A 69 8.33 -7.78 -3.68
CA PHE A 69 9.59 -8.01 -4.37
C PHE A 69 10.78 -7.70 -3.46
N TYR A 70 10.85 -6.50 -2.86
CA TYR A 70 11.95 -6.17 -1.95
C TYR A 70 11.97 -7.00 -0.67
N ALA A 71 10.80 -7.36 -0.14
CA ALA A 71 10.69 -8.25 1.01
C ALA A 71 11.25 -9.65 0.73
N SER A 72 11.22 -10.12 -0.52
CA SER A 72 11.82 -11.40 -0.91
C SER A 72 13.35 -11.39 -0.92
N TYR A 73 13.97 -10.22 -1.11
CA TYR A 73 15.43 -10.06 -1.06
C TYR A 73 15.91 -9.85 0.37
N TRP A 74 15.31 -8.91 1.09
CA TRP A 74 15.72 -8.51 2.44
C TRP A 74 14.58 -8.71 3.45
N ARG A 75 14.72 -9.72 4.31
CA ARG A 75 13.75 -10.06 5.38
C ARG A 75 13.40 -8.92 6.34
N MET A 76 14.22 -7.87 6.42
CA MET A 76 13.97 -6.70 7.28
C MET A 76 13.09 -5.63 6.61
N VAL A 77 12.82 -5.73 5.31
CA VAL A 77 12.00 -4.75 4.57
C VAL A 77 10.59 -4.60 5.16
N PRO A 78 9.86 -5.67 5.52
CA PRO A 78 8.55 -5.52 6.17
C PRO A 78 8.62 -4.80 7.51
N LEU A 79 9.64 -5.07 8.33
CA LEU A 79 9.83 -4.39 9.62
C LEU A 79 10.13 -2.91 9.44
N LEU A 80 11.02 -2.58 8.50
CA LEU A 80 11.35 -1.20 8.15
C LEU A 80 10.12 -0.47 7.58
N TYR A 81 9.32 -1.15 6.74
CA TYR A 81 8.07 -0.60 6.22
C TYR A 81 7.09 -0.26 7.34
N ILE A 82 6.88 -1.17 8.29
CA ILE A 82 6.00 -0.93 9.45
C ILE A 82 6.51 0.26 10.27
N PHE A 83 7.81 0.27 10.60
CA PHE A 83 8.42 1.37 11.37
C PHE A 83 8.25 2.72 10.66
N ILE A 84 8.53 2.79 9.36
CA ILE A 84 8.40 4.04 8.60
C ILE A 84 6.93 4.47 8.49
N MET A 85 6.02 3.56 8.11
CA MET A 85 4.61 3.92 7.86
C MET A 85 3.80 4.19 9.13
N PHE A 86 4.07 3.50 10.22
CA PHE A 86 3.26 3.61 11.44
C PHE A 86 3.89 4.50 12.52
N LEU A 87 5.20 4.77 12.45
CA LEU A 87 5.87 5.63 13.43
C LEU A 87 6.44 6.89 12.79
N VAL A 88 7.31 6.75 11.78
CA VAL A 88 8.01 7.91 11.20
C VAL A 88 7.07 8.84 10.48
N VAL A 89 6.22 8.34 9.57
CA VAL A 89 5.31 9.18 8.79
C VAL A 89 4.26 9.88 9.66
N PRO A 90 3.54 9.20 10.58
CA PRO A 90 2.65 9.87 11.51
C PRO A 90 3.39 10.85 12.42
N GLY A 91 4.60 10.51 12.88
CA GLY A 91 5.44 11.37 13.70
C GLY A 91 5.87 12.66 12.98
N VAL A 92 6.25 12.56 11.71
CA VAL A 92 6.57 13.73 10.86
C VAL A 92 5.33 14.58 10.63
N ALA A 93 4.18 13.97 10.31
CA ALA A 93 2.93 14.69 10.13
C ALA A 93 2.50 15.43 11.40
N LEU A 94 2.62 14.79 12.56
CA LEU A 94 2.39 15.41 13.87
C LEU A 94 3.37 16.56 14.12
N GLY A 95 4.67 16.36 13.86
CA GLY A 95 5.69 17.40 14.01
C GLY A 95 5.39 18.65 13.17
N ILE A 96 4.98 18.45 11.90
CA ILE A 96 4.55 19.54 11.02
C ILE A 96 3.31 20.23 11.62
N SER A 97 2.32 19.47 12.08
CA SER A 97 1.10 20.01 12.70
C SER A 97 1.40 20.88 13.94
N LEU A 98 2.36 20.47 14.78
CA LEU A 98 2.81 21.27 15.93
C LEU A 98 3.50 22.57 15.51
N LEU A 99 4.28 22.56 14.42
CA LEU A 99 4.94 23.77 13.91
C LEU A 99 3.95 24.81 13.40
N PHE A 100 2.81 24.40 12.83
CA PHE A 100 1.71 25.31 12.49
C PHE A 100 1.14 26.01 13.74
N GLY A 101 1.16 25.35 14.90
CA GLY A 101 0.76 25.93 16.18
C GLY A 101 1.73 26.99 16.72
N VAL A 102 3.02 26.89 16.37
CA VAL A 102 4.04 27.88 16.77
C VAL A 102 4.00 29.10 15.86
N SER A 103 4.00 28.89 14.54
CA SER A 103 3.80 29.96 13.56
C SER A 103 3.38 29.41 12.21
N LEU A 104 2.59 30.19 11.47
CA LEU A 104 2.18 29.84 10.12
C LEU A 104 3.39 29.64 9.20
N ALA A 105 4.39 30.51 9.30
CA ALA A 105 5.61 30.43 8.50
C ALA A 105 6.37 29.12 8.75
N ALA A 106 6.59 28.74 10.01
CA ALA A 106 7.29 27.50 10.36
C ALA A 106 6.55 26.25 9.84
N GLY A 107 5.23 26.21 9.99
CA GLY A 107 4.39 25.12 9.48
C GLY A 107 4.49 24.97 7.96
N ILE A 108 4.36 26.08 7.22
CA ILE A 108 4.46 26.08 5.75
C ILE A 108 5.86 25.67 5.30
N THR A 109 6.92 26.22 5.92
CA THR A 109 8.30 25.88 5.56
C THR A 109 8.59 24.40 5.80
N ALA A 110 8.16 23.84 6.94
CA ALA A 110 8.35 22.42 7.23
C ALA A 110 7.56 21.51 6.29
N LEU A 111 6.31 21.86 5.97
CA LEU A 111 5.49 21.13 5.01
C LEU A 111 6.13 21.15 3.61
N ALA A 112 6.56 22.32 3.14
CA ALA A 112 7.24 22.45 1.85
C ALA A 112 8.52 21.63 1.80
N ALA A 113 9.34 21.68 2.85
CA ALA A 113 10.56 20.87 2.96
C ALA A 113 10.27 19.37 2.92
N ALA A 114 9.22 18.90 3.61
CA ALA A 114 8.81 17.50 3.59
C ALA A 114 8.35 17.06 2.20
N VAL A 115 7.55 17.87 1.51
CA VAL A 115 7.10 17.60 0.13
C VAL A 115 8.28 17.56 -0.83
N VAL A 116 9.18 18.55 -0.79
CA VAL A 116 10.39 18.59 -1.63
C VAL A 116 11.29 17.39 -1.36
N SER A 117 11.48 17.00 -0.11
CA SER A 117 12.29 15.83 0.25
C SER A 117 11.69 14.54 -0.29
N LEU A 118 10.37 14.37 -0.18
CA LEU A 118 9.66 13.22 -0.71
C LEU A 118 9.73 13.16 -2.25
N THR A 119 9.50 14.28 -2.94
CA THR A 119 9.55 14.31 -4.40
C THR A 119 10.97 14.08 -4.92
N ALA A 120 11.99 14.68 -4.30
CA ALA A 120 13.38 14.41 -4.61
C ALA A 120 13.74 12.93 -4.42
N LEU A 121 13.27 12.30 -3.33
CA LEU A 121 13.47 10.88 -3.07
C LEU A 121 12.79 10.01 -4.14
N LEU A 122 11.56 10.34 -4.53
CA LEU A 122 10.84 9.59 -5.58
C LEU A 122 11.50 9.74 -6.95
N ILE A 123 11.94 10.94 -7.31
CA ILE A 123 12.66 11.20 -8.56
C ILE A 123 13.98 10.42 -8.58
N TRP A 124 14.76 10.53 -7.51
CA TRP A 124 16.02 9.79 -7.37
C TRP A 124 15.80 8.27 -7.45
N TRP A 125 14.75 7.77 -6.80
CA TRP A 125 14.38 6.36 -6.86
C TRP A 125 14.09 5.91 -8.29
N ASN A 126 13.35 6.73 -9.05
CA ASN A 126 12.99 6.47 -10.44
C ASN A 126 14.18 6.60 -11.41
N MET A 127 15.12 7.51 -11.14
CA MET A 127 16.34 7.70 -11.94
C MET A 127 17.38 6.59 -11.75
N GLY A 128 17.16 5.67 -10.81
CA GLY A 128 18.02 4.50 -10.62
C GLY A 128 18.52 4.28 -9.20
N GLY A 129 18.09 5.08 -8.22
CA GLY A 129 18.33 4.80 -6.81
C GLY A 129 17.85 3.41 -6.39
N CYS A 130 16.78 2.92 -7.02
CA CYS A 130 16.28 1.57 -6.79
C CYS A 130 17.26 0.44 -7.17
N TYR A 131 18.20 0.70 -8.08
CA TYR A 131 19.22 -0.28 -8.49
C TYR A 131 20.35 -0.45 -7.47
N ARG A 132 20.42 0.42 -6.45
CA ARG A 132 21.35 0.23 -5.33
C ARG A 132 20.92 -0.88 -4.38
N VAL A 133 19.62 -1.21 -4.35
CA VAL A 133 19.07 -2.25 -3.47
C VAL A 133 19.03 -3.60 -4.18
N VAL A 134 18.57 -3.60 -5.44
CA VAL A 134 18.56 -4.80 -6.29
C VAL A 134 19.09 -4.41 -7.67
N SER A 135 20.15 -5.07 -8.12
CA SER A 135 20.82 -4.74 -9.37
C SER A 135 19.94 -5.00 -10.60
N ARG A 136 20.27 -4.37 -11.75
CA ARG A 136 19.54 -4.59 -13.01
C ARG A 136 19.58 -6.05 -13.46
N ALA A 137 20.76 -6.68 -13.36
CA ALA A 137 20.95 -8.07 -13.73
C ALA A 137 20.05 -9.02 -12.91
N GLU A 138 19.94 -8.81 -11.59
CA GLU A 138 19.07 -9.62 -10.73
C GLU A 138 17.58 -9.44 -11.06
N ARG A 139 17.16 -8.23 -11.44
CA ARG A 139 15.79 -7.97 -11.89
C ARG A 139 15.47 -8.66 -13.21
N GLU A 140 16.38 -8.59 -14.18
CA GLU A 140 16.23 -9.23 -15.48
C GLU A 140 16.15 -10.76 -15.35
N VAL A 141 16.99 -11.36 -14.51
CA VAL A 141 16.95 -12.80 -14.21
C VAL A 141 15.60 -13.18 -13.60
N ARG A 142 15.12 -12.43 -12.59
CA ARG A 142 13.83 -12.73 -11.96
C ARG A 142 12.66 -12.53 -12.92
N GLU A 143 12.70 -11.50 -13.77
CA GLU A 143 11.68 -11.32 -14.79
C GLU A 143 11.66 -12.47 -15.80
N ALA A 144 12.83 -12.98 -16.20
CA ALA A 144 12.94 -14.16 -17.06
C ALA A 144 12.39 -15.42 -16.37
N GLU A 145 12.74 -15.64 -15.10
CA GLU A 145 12.19 -16.75 -14.30
C GLU A 145 10.66 -16.66 -14.17
N LEU A 146 10.12 -15.46 -13.93
CA LEU A 146 8.68 -15.24 -13.82
C LEU A 146 7.96 -15.46 -15.16
N ARG A 147 8.56 -15.05 -16.28
CA ARG A 147 8.03 -15.29 -17.63
C ARG A 147 8.02 -16.78 -17.95
N ALA A 148 9.14 -17.47 -17.73
CA ALA A 148 9.22 -18.93 -17.94
C ALA A 148 8.24 -19.70 -17.04
N ALA A 149 8.08 -19.29 -15.78
CA ALA A 149 7.11 -19.89 -14.87
C ALA A 149 5.65 -19.57 -15.22
N GLN A 150 5.40 -18.47 -15.95
CA GLN A 150 4.08 -18.14 -16.49
C GLN A 150 3.79 -18.99 -17.73
N GLU A 151 4.72 -19.07 -18.67
CA GLU A 151 4.62 -19.89 -19.89
C GLU A 151 4.41 -21.36 -19.54
N ALA A 152 5.12 -21.90 -18.55
CA ALA A 152 4.94 -23.28 -18.09
C ALA A 152 3.59 -23.54 -17.35
N LYS A 153 2.87 -22.48 -16.96
CA LYS A 153 1.55 -22.58 -16.29
C LYS A 153 0.37 -22.31 -17.23
N VAL A 154 0.63 -21.89 -18.46
CA VAL A 154 -0.39 -21.81 -19.50
C VAL A 154 -0.40 -23.18 -20.18
N ASP A 155 -1.52 -23.90 -20.07
CA ASP A 155 -1.69 -25.19 -20.72
C ASP A 155 -1.57 -24.98 -22.25
N PRO A 156 -0.76 -25.75 -23.00
CA PRO A 156 -0.58 -25.53 -24.44
C PRO A 156 -1.88 -25.52 -25.24
N GLU A 157 -2.94 -26.13 -24.72
CA GLU A 157 -4.29 -26.16 -25.30
C GLU A 157 -5.01 -24.80 -25.21
N GLU A 158 -4.74 -23.95 -24.20
CA GLU A 158 -5.35 -22.62 -24.02
C GLU A 158 -4.77 -21.57 -25.00
N VAL A 159 -3.54 -21.80 -25.49
CA VAL A 159 -2.87 -20.92 -26.47
C VAL A 159 -3.33 -21.23 -27.91
N LEU A 160 -3.86 -22.43 -28.15
CA LEU A 160 -4.21 -22.93 -29.48
C LEU A 160 -5.70 -22.73 -29.86
N ASP A 161 -6.55 -22.20 -28.98
CA ASP A 161 -7.94 -21.87 -29.31
C ASP A 161 -8.16 -20.35 -29.45
N PRO A 162 -8.14 -19.80 -30.68
CA PRO A 162 -8.48 -18.40 -30.91
C PRO A 162 -9.99 -18.08 -30.81
N VAL A 163 -10.85 -19.02 -30.38
CA VAL A 163 -12.33 -18.89 -30.35
C VAL A 163 -12.96 -19.36 -29.02
N ALA A 164 -12.32 -19.12 -27.88
CA ALA A 164 -12.98 -19.25 -26.58
C ALA A 164 -13.50 -17.88 -26.11
N LEU A 165 -14.78 -17.63 -26.40
CA LEU A 165 -15.61 -16.49 -25.94
C LEU A 165 -15.83 -16.48 -24.42
#